data_AF-A0A937Y766-F1
#
_entry.id   AF-A0A937Y766-F1
#
_cell.length_a   1.000
_cell.length_b   1.000
_cell.length_c   1.000
_cell.angle_alpha   90.00
_cell.angle_beta   90.00
_cell.angle_gamma   90.00
#
_symmetry.space_group_name_H-M   'P 1'
#
loop_
_entity.id
_entity.type
_entity.pdbx_description
1 polymer ?
#
loop_
_entity_poly.entity_id
_entity_poly.type
_entity_poly.pdbx_seq_one_letter_code
_entity_poly.pdbx_strand_id
1 'polypeptide(L)'
;MEKMMNRKAFGEALIAARTQRHSKGHPFSLAWANGELTRAQLGFWAMQHYYYIELIPQQFGHFFCRLPDLDARRHMLENLIGEEVPDQPGKRHPDLLLRFAQACGVSPKRVREAADRGDILPGTRAMRSWIYELVAFRELAEAAAGIMVALEGQTPTLYPRYVEACRSMGMTDEDLEFFHVHIENDTHHEGEGLEITYRYAHTPALQRKAIAAVAASARQRLAMLDGIWGAIETGAWKSNKAA
;
A
#
# COMPACT_ATOMS: atom_id res chain seq x y z
N MET A 1 -12.99 -0.22 33.96
CA MET A 1 -12.19 0.67 33.09
C MET A 1 -11.22 -0.18 32.31
N GLU A 2 -11.08 0.08 31.02
CA GLU A 2 -10.15 -0.66 30.17
C GLU A 2 -8.71 -0.22 30.42
N LYS A 3 -7.78 -1.17 30.49
CA LYS A 3 -6.39 -0.92 30.90
C LYS A 3 -5.55 -0.54 29.68
N MET A 4 -4.69 0.45 29.85
CA MET A 4 -3.70 0.83 28.85
C MET A 4 -2.72 -0.33 28.60
N MET A 5 -2.54 -0.71 27.34
CA MET A 5 -1.52 -1.67 26.95
C MET A 5 -0.15 -1.00 27.04
N ASN A 6 0.86 -1.72 27.54
CA ASN A 6 2.24 -1.27 27.40
C ASN A 6 2.68 -1.37 25.93
N ARG A 7 3.82 -0.74 25.59
CA ARG A 7 4.32 -0.65 24.22
C ARG A 7 4.46 -2.01 23.52
N LYS A 8 5.02 -3.02 24.22
CA LYS A 8 5.17 -4.39 23.68
C LYS A 8 3.82 -5.02 23.35
N ALA A 9 2.89 -5.05 24.31
CA ALA A 9 1.57 -5.63 24.12
C ALA A 9 0.75 -4.89 23.05
N PHE A 10 0.90 -3.57 22.97
CA PHE A 10 0.22 -2.78 21.97
C PHE A 10 0.77 -3.03 20.55
N GLY A 11 2.10 -3.09 20.39
CA GLY A 11 2.74 -3.46 19.11
C GLY A 11 2.30 -4.86 18.64
N GLU A 12 2.30 -5.85 19.55
CA GLU A 12 1.81 -7.20 19.27
C GLU A 12 0.34 -7.19 18.83
N ALA A 13 -0.51 -6.38 19.47
CA ALA A 13 -1.92 -6.25 19.10
C ALA A 13 -2.14 -5.61 17.72
N LEU A 14 -1.34 -4.59 17.36
CA LEU A 14 -1.36 -3.98 16.02
C LEU A 14 -0.96 -5.02 14.96
N ILE A 15 0.17 -5.71 15.15
CA ILE A 15 0.65 -6.75 14.22
C ILE A 15 -0.34 -7.91 14.10
N ALA A 16 -0.98 -8.31 15.21
CA ALA A 16 -2.01 -9.35 15.19
C ALA A 16 -3.24 -8.93 14.37
N ALA A 17 -3.70 -7.68 14.51
CA ALA A 17 -4.83 -7.15 13.75
C ALA A 17 -4.59 -7.15 12.23
N ARG A 18 -3.35 -6.89 11.80
CA ARG A 18 -2.90 -7.04 10.41
C ARG A 18 -2.84 -8.51 10.00
N THR A 19 -2.17 -9.35 10.80
CA THR A 19 -1.90 -10.76 10.47
C THR A 19 -3.16 -11.58 10.21
N GLN A 20 -4.22 -11.35 10.98
CA GLN A 20 -5.52 -12.01 10.80
C GLN A 20 -6.17 -11.73 9.44
N ARG A 21 -5.73 -10.69 8.74
CA ARG A 21 -6.31 -10.20 7.47
C ARG A 21 -5.21 -9.90 6.45
N HIS A 22 -4.08 -10.59 6.58
CA HIS A 22 -2.91 -10.36 5.75
C HIS A 22 -3.19 -10.76 4.31
N SER A 23 -2.85 -9.91 3.33
CA SER A 23 -3.18 -10.16 1.93
C SER A 23 -2.42 -11.33 1.32
N LYS A 24 -1.36 -11.83 1.97
CA LYS A 24 -0.59 -13.02 1.54
C LYS A 24 -1.45 -14.27 1.33
N GLY A 25 -2.54 -14.40 2.09
CA GLY A 25 -3.45 -15.55 1.99
C GLY A 25 -4.54 -15.38 0.94
N HIS A 26 -4.63 -14.22 0.29
CA HIS A 26 -5.65 -13.95 -0.73
C HIS A 26 -5.34 -14.74 -2.01
N PRO A 27 -6.35 -15.30 -2.72
CA PRO A 27 -6.14 -16.08 -3.97
C PRO A 27 -5.26 -15.38 -5.00
N PHE A 28 -5.50 -14.09 -5.28
CA PHE A 28 -4.63 -13.29 -6.16
C PHE A 28 -3.16 -13.29 -5.74
N SER A 29 -2.88 -13.12 -4.45
CA SER A 29 -1.51 -13.06 -3.92
C SER A 29 -0.80 -14.41 -4.04
N LEU A 30 -1.53 -15.50 -3.77
CA LEU A 30 -1.03 -16.86 -3.94
C LEU A 30 -0.74 -17.17 -5.42
N ALA A 31 -1.67 -16.83 -6.31
CA ALA A 31 -1.51 -17.00 -7.75
C ALA A 31 -0.29 -16.22 -8.29
N TRP A 32 -0.08 -14.98 -7.84
CA TRP A 32 1.14 -14.24 -8.20
C TRP A 32 2.38 -14.95 -7.67
N ALA A 33 2.42 -15.25 -6.38
CA ALA A 33 3.58 -15.85 -5.73
C ALA A 33 3.95 -17.24 -6.26
N ASN A 34 3.02 -17.92 -6.95
CA ASN A 34 3.23 -19.21 -7.60
C ASN A 34 3.51 -19.08 -9.12
N GLY A 35 3.56 -17.86 -9.67
CA GLY A 35 3.82 -17.64 -11.10
C GLY A 35 2.62 -17.98 -12.01
N GLU A 36 1.40 -18.02 -11.47
CA GLU A 36 0.19 -18.41 -12.18
C GLU A 36 -0.48 -17.24 -12.92
N LEU A 37 -0.09 -16.00 -12.60
CA LEU A 37 -0.57 -14.79 -13.29
C LEU A 37 0.24 -14.52 -14.56
N THR A 38 -0.47 -14.15 -15.63
CA THR A 38 0.12 -13.65 -16.86
C THR A 38 0.59 -12.20 -16.72
N ARG A 39 1.60 -11.79 -17.50
CA ARG A 39 2.05 -10.39 -17.58
C ARG A 39 0.89 -9.40 -17.79
N ALA A 40 -0.09 -9.75 -18.61
CA ALA A 40 -1.24 -8.87 -18.86
C ALA A 40 -2.17 -8.70 -17.64
N GLN A 41 -2.34 -9.75 -16.81
CA GLN A 41 -3.07 -9.65 -15.55
C GLN A 41 -2.31 -8.82 -14.51
N LEU A 42 -0.97 -8.94 -14.48
CA LEU A 42 -0.11 -8.09 -13.65
C LEU A 42 -0.18 -6.62 -14.08
N GLY A 43 -0.26 -6.35 -15.38
CA GLY A 43 -0.49 -5.00 -15.91
C GLY A 43 -1.83 -4.41 -15.49
N PHE A 44 -2.89 -5.22 -15.44
CA PHE A 44 -4.19 -4.80 -14.90
C PHE A 44 -4.10 -4.46 -13.41
N TRP A 45 -3.43 -5.29 -12.61
CA TRP A 45 -3.15 -4.97 -11.21
C TRP A 45 -2.34 -3.67 -11.09
N ALA A 46 -1.28 -3.49 -11.89
CA ALA A 46 -0.41 -2.32 -11.83
C ALA A 46 -1.18 -1.02 -12.12
N MET A 47 -2.13 -1.05 -13.06
CA MET A 47 -3.02 0.08 -13.33
C MET A 47 -3.90 0.44 -12.12
N GLN A 48 -4.48 -0.57 -11.45
CA GLN A 48 -5.26 -0.34 -10.22
C GLN A 48 -4.37 0.16 -9.08
N HIS A 49 -3.20 -0.46 -8.91
CA HIS A 49 -2.26 -0.14 -7.86
C HIS A 49 -1.67 1.27 -8.04
N TYR A 50 -1.44 1.69 -9.29
CA TYR A 50 -1.02 3.05 -9.61
C TYR A 50 -2.04 4.08 -9.14
N TYR A 51 -3.32 3.86 -9.43
CA TYR A 51 -4.36 4.73 -8.87
C TYR A 51 -4.29 4.74 -7.35
N TYR A 52 -4.12 3.62 -6.68
CA TYR A 52 -3.94 3.66 -5.23
C TYR A 52 -2.74 4.52 -4.80
N ILE A 53 -1.54 4.29 -5.34
CA ILE A 53 -0.30 4.88 -4.80
C ILE A 53 0.08 6.27 -5.34
N GLU A 54 -0.47 6.70 -6.48
CA GLU A 54 -0.08 7.97 -7.14
C GLU A 54 -0.17 9.18 -6.20
N LEU A 55 -1.12 9.14 -5.25
CA LEU A 55 -1.39 10.22 -4.31
C LEU A 55 -0.81 10.01 -2.90
N ILE A 56 -0.04 8.94 -2.68
CA ILE A 56 0.59 8.66 -1.39
C ILE A 56 1.49 9.81 -0.92
N PRO A 57 2.36 10.41 -1.77
CA PRO A 57 3.15 11.57 -1.36
C PRO A 57 2.30 12.74 -0.85
N GLN A 58 1.20 13.06 -1.53
CA GLN A 58 0.31 14.16 -1.13
C GLN A 58 -0.46 13.80 0.15
N GLN A 59 -0.83 12.54 0.33
CA GLN A 59 -1.46 12.05 1.56
C GLN A 59 -0.50 12.12 2.74
N PHE A 60 0.78 11.81 2.55
CA PHE A 60 1.83 12.02 3.54
C PHE A 60 2.08 13.49 3.84
N GLY A 61 2.06 14.37 2.83
CA GLY A 61 2.07 15.81 3.04
C GLY A 61 0.92 16.29 3.93
N HIS A 62 -0.31 15.77 3.71
CA HIS A 62 -1.45 16.07 4.58
C HIS A 62 -1.20 15.57 6.01
N PHE A 63 -0.76 14.31 6.17
CA PHE A 63 -0.51 13.77 7.49
C PHE A 63 0.58 14.57 8.23
N PHE A 64 1.68 14.89 7.55
CA PHE A 64 2.76 15.74 8.06
C PHE A 64 2.24 17.07 8.62
N CYS A 65 1.33 17.75 7.92
CA CYS A 65 0.76 19.02 8.38
C CYS A 65 -0.06 18.91 9.67
N ARG A 66 -0.52 17.71 10.04
CA ARG A 66 -1.29 17.47 11.27
C ARG A 66 -0.44 17.06 12.47
N LEU A 67 0.84 16.74 12.27
CA LEU A 67 1.74 16.28 13.32
C LEU A 67 2.27 17.47 14.15
N PRO A 68 1.94 17.58 15.45
CA PRO A 68 2.29 18.73 16.26
C PRO A 68 3.76 18.81 16.69
N ASP A 69 4.47 17.69 16.78
CA ASP A 69 5.86 17.65 17.26
C ASP A 69 6.88 17.36 16.15
N LEU A 70 8.13 17.80 16.39
CA LEU A 70 9.20 17.71 15.40
C LEU A 70 9.62 16.27 15.11
N ASP A 71 9.68 15.40 16.12
CA ASP A 71 10.12 14.01 15.92
C ASP A 71 9.19 13.27 14.96
N ALA A 72 7.88 13.35 15.19
CA ALA A 72 6.90 12.73 14.30
C ALA A 72 6.95 13.32 12.88
N ARG A 73 7.14 14.64 12.77
CA ARG A 73 7.32 15.31 11.46
C ARG A 73 8.58 14.84 10.73
N ARG A 74 9.68 14.54 11.43
CA ARG A 74 10.91 14.03 10.81
C ARG A 74 10.70 12.65 10.21
N HIS A 75 10.10 11.72 10.95
CA HIS A 75 9.72 10.41 10.42
C HIS A 75 8.85 10.51 9.17
N MET A 76 7.80 11.34 9.21
CA MET A 76 6.93 11.49 8.04
C MET A 76 7.64 12.18 6.87
N LEU A 77 8.56 13.11 7.13
CA LEU A 77 9.35 13.77 6.09
C LEU A 77 10.32 12.80 5.42
N GLU A 78 10.98 11.92 6.19
CA GLU A 78 11.89 10.90 5.68
C GLU A 78 11.16 9.93 4.73
N ASN A 79 9.99 9.42 5.14
CA ASN A 79 9.16 8.58 4.27
C ASN A 79 8.66 9.34 3.03
N LEU A 80 8.17 10.59 3.16
CA LEU A 80 7.76 11.41 2.01
C LEU A 80 8.89 11.64 0.99
N ILE A 81 10.12 11.91 1.47
CA ILE A 81 11.29 12.05 0.60
C ILE A 81 11.62 10.72 -0.07
N GLY A 82 11.48 9.60 0.64
CA GLY A 82 11.63 8.26 0.08
C GLY A 82 10.65 7.96 -1.05
N GLU A 83 9.41 8.42 -0.95
CA GLU A 83 8.40 8.25 -2.00
C GLU A 83 8.61 9.15 -3.23
N GLU A 84 9.01 10.41 -3.01
CA GLU A 84 9.19 11.42 -4.08
C GLU A 84 10.59 11.41 -4.71
N VAL A 85 11.61 10.85 -4.03
CA VAL A 85 13.01 10.75 -4.47
C VAL A 85 13.48 11.97 -5.29
N PRO A 86 13.40 13.20 -4.74
CA PRO A 86 13.49 14.44 -5.53
C PRO A 86 14.85 14.61 -6.25
N ASP A 87 15.90 14.00 -5.71
CA ASP A 87 17.26 14.07 -6.25
C ASP A 87 17.52 13.04 -7.38
N GLN A 88 16.56 12.16 -7.68
CA GLN A 88 16.70 11.13 -8.73
C GLN A 88 15.47 11.10 -9.65
N PRO A 89 15.49 11.86 -10.76
CA PRO A 89 14.38 11.90 -11.72
C PRO A 89 13.94 10.51 -12.19
N GLY A 90 12.63 10.24 -12.15
CA GLY A 90 12.04 8.97 -12.56
C GLY A 90 12.19 7.82 -11.55
N LYS A 91 12.67 8.10 -10.33
CA LYS A 91 12.76 7.13 -9.22
C LYS A 91 11.66 7.27 -8.18
N ARG A 92 10.78 8.26 -8.34
CA ARG A 92 9.51 8.33 -7.59
C ARG A 92 8.79 7.00 -7.63
N HIS A 93 8.29 6.53 -6.49
CA HIS A 93 7.63 5.22 -6.41
C HIS A 93 6.45 5.05 -7.41
N PRO A 94 5.57 6.05 -7.63
CA PRO A 94 4.57 5.98 -8.70
C PRO A 94 5.17 5.81 -10.10
N ASP A 95 6.30 6.45 -10.41
CA ASP A 95 6.95 6.34 -11.72
C ASP A 95 7.60 4.96 -11.92
N LEU A 96 8.16 4.37 -10.85
CA LEU A 96 8.65 3.00 -10.87
C LEU A 96 7.51 2.00 -11.16
N LEU A 97 6.34 2.20 -10.56
CA LEU A 97 5.18 1.35 -10.82
C LEU A 97 4.64 1.52 -12.25
N LEU A 98 4.72 2.73 -12.83
CA LEU A 98 4.40 2.94 -14.24
C LEU A 98 5.35 2.16 -15.16
N ARG A 99 6.64 2.11 -14.82
CA ARG A 99 7.61 1.29 -15.55
C ARG A 99 7.25 -0.19 -15.49
N PHE A 100 6.91 -0.70 -14.31
CA PHE A 100 6.41 -2.08 -14.16
C PHE A 100 5.15 -2.33 -15.01
N ALA A 101 4.19 -1.39 -15.01
CA ALA A 101 2.99 -1.50 -15.84
C ALA A 101 3.33 -1.56 -17.34
N GLN A 102 4.32 -0.78 -17.79
CA GLN A 102 4.82 -0.80 -19.16
C GLN A 102 5.49 -2.13 -19.50
N ALA A 103 6.30 -2.70 -18.61
CA ALA A 103 6.89 -4.04 -18.76
C ALA A 103 5.82 -5.16 -18.81
N CYS A 104 4.65 -4.90 -18.24
CA CYS A 104 3.45 -5.74 -18.33
C CYS A 104 2.61 -5.51 -19.60
N GLY A 105 2.99 -4.56 -20.46
CA GLY A 105 2.32 -4.25 -21.72
C GLY A 105 1.18 -3.23 -21.61
N VAL A 106 1.11 -2.45 -20.53
CA VAL A 106 0.14 -1.35 -20.37
C VAL A 106 0.86 0.00 -20.54
N SER A 107 0.43 0.82 -21.50
CA SER A 107 1.11 2.10 -21.74
C SER A 107 0.96 3.05 -20.54
N PRO A 108 1.96 3.90 -20.25
CA PRO A 108 1.86 4.90 -19.18
C PRO A 108 0.63 5.81 -19.34
N LYS A 109 0.29 6.18 -20.58
CA LYS A 109 -0.93 6.96 -20.89
C LYS A 109 -2.20 6.24 -20.42
N ARG A 110 -2.33 4.94 -20.73
CA ARG A 110 -3.49 4.12 -20.33
C ARG A 110 -3.65 4.06 -18.81
N VAL A 111 -2.53 3.94 -18.09
CA VAL A 111 -2.53 3.89 -16.63
C VAL A 111 -3.01 5.22 -16.04
N ARG A 112 -2.47 6.35 -16.53
CA ARG A 112 -2.84 7.69 -16.04
C ARG A 112 -4.30 8.04 -16.33
N GLU A 113 -4.82 7.68 -17.50
CA GLU A 113 -6.20 7.96 -17.91
C GLU A 113 -7.23 6.95 -17.36
N ALA A 114 -6.80 5.92 -16.64
CA ALA A 114 -7.68 4.85 -16.17
C ALA A 114 -8.83 5.35 -15.29
N ALA A 115 -8.60 6.41 -14.50
CA ALA A 115 -9.63 7.00 -13.66
C ALA A 115 -10.72 7.71 -14.47
N ASP A 116 -10.31 8.53 -15.45
CA ASP A 116 -11.19 9.34 -16.30
C ASP A 116 -12.03 8.47 -17.23
N ARG A 117 -11.47 7.32 -17.61
CA ARG A 117 -12.13 6.32 -18.44
C ARG A 117 -13.05 5.36 -17.67
N GLY A 118 -13.09 5.47 -16.35
CA GLY A 118 -13.94 4.62 -15.51
C GLY A 118 -13.41 3.20 -15.28
N ASP A 119 -12.11 2.94 -15.52
CA ASP A 119 -11.52 1.61 -15.41
C ASP A 119 -11.04 1.23 -14.01
N ILE A 120 -11.04 2.19 -13.09
CA ILE A 120 -10.65 1.95 -11.70
C ILE A 120 -11.80 1.31 -10.95
N LEU A 121 -11.54 0.12 -10.41
CA LEU A 121 -12.50 -0.69 -9.68
C LEU A 121 -12.96 0.02 -8.40
N PRO A 122 -14.22 -0.22 -7.96
CA PRO A 122 -14.72 0.37 -6.71
C PRO A 122 -13.85 0.09 -5.49
N GLY A 123 -13.33 -1.14 -5.34
CA GLY A 123 -12.42 -1.50 -4.24
C GLY A 123 -11.11 -0.72 -4.26
N THR A 124 -10.55 -0.48 -5.45
CA THR A 124 -9.35 0.37 -5.62
C THR A 124 -9.64 1.84 -5.26
N ARG A 125 -10.81 2.37 -5.66
CA ARG A 125 -11.23 3.72 -5.26
C ARG A 125 -11.42 3.83 -3.75
N ALA A 126 -12.09 2.85 -3.15
CA ALA A 126 -12.29 2.78 -1.70
C ALA A 126 -10.96 2.74 -0.94
N MET A 127 -9.96 2.02 -1.45
CA MET A 127 -8.60 2.00 -0.89
C MET A 127 -7.95 3.39 -0.87
N ARG A 128 -7.96 4.13 -2.00
CA ARG A 128 -7.44 5.50 -2.06
C ARG A 128 -8.22 6.43 -1.12
N SER A 129 -9.55 6.34 -1.11
CA SER A 129 -10.43 7.15 -0.26
C SER A 129 -10.20 6.89 1.23
N TRP A 130 -9.99 5.64 1.62
CA TRP A 130 -9.70 5.25 3.01
C TRP A 130 -8.43 5.92 3.53
N ILE A 131 -7.40 6.05 2.70
CA ILE A 131 -6.16 6.70 3.12
C ILE A 131 -6.33 8.20 3.27
N TYR A 132 -7.09 8.84 2.37
CA TYR A 132 -7.50 10.23 2.58
C TYR A 132 -8.30 10.40 3.87
N GLU A 133 -9.21 9.47 4.18
CA GLU A 133 -9.96 9.50 5.43
C GLU A 133 -9.03 9.43 6.66
N LEU A 134 -8.06 8.50 6.64
CA LEU A 134 -7.05 8.35 7.69
C LEU A 134 -6.28 9.66 7.90
N VAL A 135 -5.67 10.20 6.84
CA VAL A 135 -4.79 11.37 6.95
C VAL A 135 -5.55 12.68 7.16
N ALA A 136 -6.81 12.80 6.74
CA ALA A 136 -7.58 14.04 6.87
C ALA A 136 -8.43 14.13 8.13
N PHE A 137 -9.04 13.01 8.56
CA PHE A 137 -10.13 13.06 9.55
C PHE A 137 -9.92 12.16 10.78
N ARG A 138 -9.17 11.06 10.66
CA ARG A 138 -8.97 10.12 11.78
C ARG A 138 -7.92 10.60 12.77
N GLU A 139 -7.86 10.00 13.95
CA GLU A 139 -6.84 10.30 14.96
C GLU A 139 -5.43 10.05 14.40
N LEU A 140 -4.41 10.77 14.89
CA LEU A 140 -3.04 10.63 14.38
C LEU A 140 -2.50 9.19 14.52
N ALA A 141 -2.89 8.49 15.60
CA ALA A 141 -2.53 7.10 15.80
C ALA A 141 -3.25 6.14 14.84
N GLU A 142 -4.49 6.46 14.43
CA GLU A 142 -5.19 5.70 13.38
C GLU A 142 -4.49 5.85 12.04
N ALA A 143 -4.06 7.06 11.69
CA ALA A 143 -3.38 7.34 10.42
C ALA A 143 -2.03 6.61 10.31
N ALA A 144 -1.15 6.78 11.30
CA ALA A 144 0.16 6.12 11.31
C ALA A 144 0.03 4.59 11.30
N ALA A 145 -0.80 4.03 12.18
CA ALA A 145 -1.00 2.59 12.25
C ALA A 145 -1.67 2.05 10.98
N GLY A 146 -2.69 2.76 10.49
CA GLY A 146 -3.48 2.35 9.34
C GLY A 146 -2.70 2.36 8.02
N ILE A 147 -1.65 3.17 7.88
CA ILE A 147 -0.86 3.22 6.64
C ILE A 147 0.45 2.45 6.82
N MET A 148 1.29 2.87 7.76
CA MET A 148 2.67 2.40 7.85
C MET A 148 2.76 1.00 8.50
N VAL A 149 2.00 0.77 9.57
CA VAL A 149 1.99 -0.55 10.23
C VAL A 149 1.14 -1.55 9.45
N ALA A 150 0.01 -1.12 8.88
CA ALA A 150 -0.92 -2.05 8.24
C ALA A 150 -0.63 -2.31 6.75
N LEU A 151 -0.26 -1.29 5.96
CA LEU A 151 -0.14 -1.41 4.50
C LEU A 151 1.31 -1.62 4.07
N GLU A 152 2.20 -0.70 4.44
CA GLU A 152 3.64 -0.80 4.15
C GLU A 152 4.21 -2.05 4.84
N GLY A 153 3.92 -2.26 6.11
CA GLY A 153 4.38 -3.44 6.85
C GLY A 153 3.95 -4.81 6.29
N GLN A 154 3.11 -4.90 5.25
CA GLN A 154 2.85 -6.17 4.55
C GLN A 154 3.81 -6.42 3.38
N THR A 155 4.30 -5.36 2.73
CA THR A 155 5.02 -5.46 1.44
C THR A 155 6.31 -6.28 1.55
N PRO A 156 7.14 -6.20 2.62
CA PRO A 156 8.40 -6.97 2.68
C PRO A 156 8.16 -8.48 2.75
N THR A 157 6.96 -8.90 3.18
CA THR A 157 6.60 -10.33 3.25
C THR A 157 5.95 -10.85 1.96
N LEU A 158 5.51 -9.96 1.07
CA LEU A 158 4.82 -10.30 -0.18
C LEU A 158 5.75 -10.23 -1.38
N TYR A 159 6.41 -9.08 -1.52
CA TYR A 159 7.13 -8.70 -2.73
C TYR A 159 8.32 -9.60 -3.09
N PRO A 160 9.04 -10.25 -2.15
CA PRO A 160 10.13 -11.17 -2.53
C PRO A 160 9.66 -12.30 -3.45
N ARG A 161 8.49 -12.91 -3.15
CA ARG A 161 7.92 -13.98 -3.99
C ARG A 161 7.35 -13.45 -5.30
N TYR A 162 6.86 -12.20 -5.32
CA TYR A 162 6.36 -11.57 -6.54
C TYR A 162 7.51 -11.27 -7.52
N VAL A 163 8.63 -10.76 -7.00
CA VAL A 163 9.87 -10.53 -7.76
C VAL A 163 10.37 -11.83 -8.37
N GLU A 164 10.42 -12.91 -7.60
CA GLU A 164 10.83 -14.24 -8.09
C GLU A 164 9.94 -14.71 -9.25
N ALA A 165 8.61 -14.66 -9.08
CA ALA A 165 7.66 -15.02 -10.13
C ALA A 165 7.81 -14.16 -11.39
N CYS A 166 8.01 -12.85 -11.24
CA CYS A 166 8.22 -11.93 -12.36
C CYS A 166 9.53 -12.19 -13.11
N ARG A 167 10.61 -12.55 -12.41
CA ARG A 167 11.89 -12.96 -13.04
C ARG A 167 11.73 -14.20 -13.89
N SER A 168 10.93 -15.17 -13.46
CA SER A 168 10.58 -16.35 -14.28
C SER A 168 9.82 -15.99 -15.57
N MET A 169 9.18 -14.81 -15.63
CA MET A 169 8.56 -14.29 -16.85
C MET A 169 9.55 -13.50 -17.74
N GLY A 170 10.80 -13.32 -17.31
CA GLY A 170 11.84 -12.56 -18.02
C GLY A 170 11.81 -11.05 -17.75
N MET A 171 11.29 -10.59 -16.61
CA MET A 171 11.39 -9.18 -16.21
C MET A 171 12.78 -8.88 -15.64
N THR A 172 13.28 -7.68 -15.91
CA THR A 172 14.58 -7.20 -15.44
C THR A 172 14.47 -6.57 -14.05
N ASP A 173 15.59 -6.36 -13.37
CA ASP A 173 15.60 -5.63 -12.09
C ASP A 173 15.15 -4.17 -12.27
N GLU A 174 15.34 -3.58 -13.45
CA GLU A 174 14.83 -2.24 -13.77
C GLU A 174 13.29 -2.21 -13.84
N ASP A 175 12.67 -3.26 -14.39
CA ASP A 175 11.21 -3.41 -14.40
C ASP A 175 10.64 -3.62 -12.99
N LEU A 176 11.45 -4.20 -12.09
CA LEU A 176 11.05 -4.62 -10.75
C LEU A 176 11.51 -3.66 -9.64
N GLU A 177 12.10 -2.53 -10.00
CA GLU A 177 12.68 -1.57 -9.05
C GLU A 177 11.66 -1.11 -7.98
N PHE A 178 10.39 -0.92 -8.37
CA PHE A 178 9.30 -0.62 -7.43
C PHE A 178 9.24 -1.62 -6.27
N PHE A 179 9.36 -2.92 -6.56
CA PHE A 179 9.28 -3.94 -5.51
C PHE A 179 10.54 -3.97 -4.66
N HIS A 180 11.72 -3.78 -5.26
CA HIS A 180 12.99 -3.77 -4.54
C HIS A 180 13.05 -2.66 -3.49
N VAL A 181 12.68 -1.43 -3.87
CA VAL A 181 12.71 -0.31 -2.92
C VAL A 181 11.72 -0.51 -1.76
N HIS A 182 10.56 -1.13 -1.98
CA HIS A 182 9.60 -1.41 -0.89
C HIS A 182 10.04 -2.59 -0.01
N ILE A 183 10.72 -3.60 -0.55
CA ILE A 183 11.29 -4.70 0.26
C ILE A 183 12.31 -4.14 1.26
N GLU A 184 13.14 -3.19 0.83
CA GLU A 184 14.18 -2.58 1.66
C GLU A 184 13.61 -1.54 2.62
N ASN A 185 12.80 -0.60 2.11
CA ASN A 185 12.38 0.58 2.86
C ASN A 185 11.22 0.32 3.84
N ASP A 186 10.25 -0.53 3.49
CA ASP A 186 9.01 -0.62 4.28
C ASP A 186 9.20 -1.30 5.65
N THR A 187 10.30 -2.03 5.85
CA THR A 187 10.67 -2.53 7.19
C THR A 187 11.05 -1.36 8.12
N HIS A 188 11.72 -0.34 7.58
CA HIS A 188 12.03 0.88 8.32
C HIS A 188 10.76 1.69 8.59
N HIS A 189 9.93 1.89 7.56
CA HIS A 189 8.70 2.66 7.67
C HIS A 189 7.69 2.02 8.65
N GLU A 190 7.59 0.68 8.73
CA GLU A 190 6.78 0.02 9.77
C GLU A 190 7.26 0.42 11.18
N GLY A 191 8.57 0.47 11.40
CA GLY A 191 9.17 0.88 12.67
C GLY A 191 8.82 2.32 13.04
N GLU A 192 8.96 3.26 12.10
CA GLU A 192 8.59 4.66 12.30
C GLU A 192 7.09 4.84 12.54
N GLY A 193 6.27 4.08 11.81
CA GLY A 193 4.82 4.04 11.97
C GLY A 193 4.41 3.59 13.36
N LEU A 194 5.11 2.60 13.93
CA LEU A 194 4.93 2.17 15.31
C LEU A 194 5.29 3.30 16.29
N GLU A 195 6.40 4.01 16.08
CA GLU A 195 6.79 5.12 16.97
C GLU A 195 5.77 6.25 17.00
N ILE A 196 5.28 6.68 15.82
CA ILE A 196 4.22 7.69 15.71
C ILE A 196 2.94 7.18 16.38
N THR A 197 2.58 5.91 16.16
CA THR A 197 1.40 5.30 16.77
C THR A 197 1.51 5.27 18.30
N TYR A 198 2.66 4.87 18.86
CA TYR A 198 2.89 4.85 20.31
C TYR A 198 2.79 6.24 20.92
N ARG A 199 3.31 7.25 20.22
CA ARG A 199 3.28 8.65 20.65
C ARG A 199 1.85 9.17 20.79
N TYR A 200 1.00 8.91 19.81
CA TYR A 200 -0.35 9.49 19.78
C TYR A 200 -1.44 8.58 20.36
N ALA A 201 -1.20 7.29 20.55
CA ALA A 201 -2.16 6.37 21.19
C ALA A 201 -2.01 6.36 22.72
N HIS A 202 -2.11 7.52 23.38
CA HIS A 202 -1.82 7.71 24.81
C HIS A 202 -3.02 7.41 25.75
N THR A 203 -4.11 6.85 25.23
CA THR A 203 -5.23 6.36 26.04
C THR A 203 -5.69 4.97 25.56
N PRO A 204 -6.36 4.16 26.40
CA PRO A 204 -6.90 2.87 25.97
C PRO A 204 -7.85 2.98 24.77
N ALA A 205 -8.60 4.10 24.69
CA ALA A 205 -9.51 4.35 23.57
C ALA A 205 -8.75 4.59 22.26
N LEU A 206 -7.67 5.36 22.28
CA LEU A 206 -6.83 5.61 21.10
C LEU A 206 -6.08 4.35 20.67
N GLN A 207 -5.61 3.51 21.60
CA GLN A 207 -5.02 2.21 21.27
C GLN A 207 -6.02 1.31 20.53
N ARG A 208 -7.27 1.24 21.00
CA ARG A 208 -8.32 0.47 20.31
C ARG A 208 -8.63 1.02 18.92
N LYS A 209 -8.73 2.34 18.78
CA LYS A 209 -8.94 2.99 17.48
C LYS A 209 -7.80 2.64 16.50
N ALA A 210 -6.54 2.72 16.93
CA ALA A 210 -5.39 2.35 16.11
C ALA A 210 -5.41 0.87 15.68
N ILE A 211 -5.71 -0.06 16.61
CA ILE A 211 -5.87 -1.49 16.29
C ILE A 211 -7.01 -1.72 15.28
N ALA A 212 -8.13 -1.02 15.46
CA ALA A 212 -9.26 -1.10 14.54
C ALA A 212 -8.91 -0.53 13.16
N ALA A 213 -8.14 0.56 13.09
CA ALA A 213 -7.65 1.15 11.85
C ALA A 213 -6.71 0.18 11.10
N VAL A 214 -5.80 -0.51 11.80
CA VAL A 214 -4.95 -1.56 11.18
C VAL A 214 -5.80 -2.67 10.57
N ALA A 215 -6.78 -3.18 11.32
CA ALA A 215 -7.69 -4.20 10.81
C ALA A 215 -8.51 -3.70 9.61
N ALA A 216 -8.95 -2.44 9.64
CA ALA A 216 -9.70 -1.82 8.55
C ALA A 216 -8.84 -1.66 7.29
N SER A 217 -7.61 -1.15 7.40
CA SER A 217 -6.66 -1.04 6.29
C SER A 217 -6.35 -2.39 5.65
N ALA A 218 -6.13 -3.44 6.45
CA ALA A 218 -5.94 -4.79 5.93
C ALA A 218 -7.18 -5.28 5.16
N ARG A 219 -8.40 -5.00 5.63
CA ARG A 219 -9.65 -5.30 4.89
C ARG A 219 -9.77 -4.50 3.59
N GLN A 220 -9.39 -3.23 3.58
CA GLN A 220 -9.43 -2.42 2.36
C GLN A 220 -8.49 -2.98 1.29
N ARG A 221 -7.29 -3.44 1.68
CA ARG A 221 -6.38 -4.17 0.79
C ARG A 221 -7.00 -5.47 0.27
N LEU A 222 -7.64 -6.26 1.14
CA LEU A 222 -8.34 -7.47 0.70
C LEU A 222 -9.48 -7.15 -0.28
N ALA A 223 -10.33 -6.18 0.02
CA ALA A 223 -11.44 -5.78 -0.87
C ALA A 223 -10.96 -5.26 -2.24
N MET A 224 -9.82 -4.55 -2.26
CA MET A 224 -9.17 -4.16 -3.51
C MET A 224 -8.73 -5.40 -4.31
N LEU A 225 -8.12 -6.39 -3.65
CA LEU A 225 -7.70 -7.64 -4.29
C LEU A 225 -8.88 -8.52 -4.72
N ASP A 226 -9.98 -8.56 -3.96
CA ASP A 226 -11.21 -9.27 -4.31
C ASP A 226 -11.76 -8.74 -5.64
N GLY A 227 -11.82 -7.42 -5.79
CA GLY A 227 -12.25 -6.78 -7.03
C GLY A 227 -11.34 -7.10 -8.21
N ILE A 228 -10.01 -7.07 -8.00
CA ILE A 228 -9.03 -7.41 -9.04
C ILE A 228 -9.14 -8.88 -9.44
N TRP A 229 -9.21 -9.77 -8.47
CA TRP A 229 -9.31 -11.21 -8.69
C TRP A 229 -10.60 -11.61 -9.38
N GLY A 230 -11.75 -11.10 -8.92
CA GLY A 230 -13.03 -11.36 -9.57
C GLY A 230 -13.08 -10.82 -11.01
N ALA A 231 -12.47 -9.66 -11.27
CA ALA A 231 -12.33 -9.17 -12.64
C ALA A 231 -11.46 -10.10 -13.50
N ILE A 232 -10.38 -10.65 -12.93
CA ILE A 232 -9.50 -11.63 -13.58
C ILE A 232 -10.24 -12.93 -13.91
N GLU A 233 -10.95 -13.52 -12.96
CA GLU A 233 -11.66 -14.80 -13.10
C GLU A 233 -12.80 -14.71 -14.13
N THR A 234 -13.53 -13.61 -14.13
CA THR A 234 -14.65 -13.38 -15.07
C THR A 234 -14.17 -12.91 -16.45
N GLY A 235 -12.91 -12.51 -16.58
CA GLY A 235 -12.37 -11.90 -17.80
C GLY A 235 -12.77 -10.45 -18.04
N ALA A 236 -13.52 -9.81 -17.12
CA ALA A 236 -13.98 -8.42 -17.23
C ALA A 236 -12.83 -7.40 -17.35
N TRP A 237 -11.63 -7.74 -16.87
CA TRP A 237 -10.43 -6.91 -17.04
C TRP A 237 -10.00 -6.72 -18.51
N LYS A 238 -10.42 -7.61 -19.43
CA LYS A 238 -10.06 -7.55 -20.85
C LYS A 238 -10.88 -6.50 -21.63
N SER A 239 -12.13 -6.27 -21.23
CA SER A 239 -13.03 -5.28 -21.84
C SER A 239 -12.46 -3.85 -21.80
N ASN A 240 -11.59 -3.58 -20.83
CA ASN A 240 -10.92 -2.30 -20.66
C ASN A 240 -9.75 -2.09 -21.65
N LYS A 241 -9.51 -3.00 -22.61
CA LYS A 241 -8.46 -2.83 -23.63
C LYS A 241 -8.90 -2.07 -24.88
N ALA A 242 -10.22 -1.90 -25.11
CA ALA A 242 -10.77 -1.55 -26.42
C ALA A 242 -11.14 -0.06 -26.62
N ALA A 243 -10.76 0.83 -25.71
CA ALA A 243 -10.92 2.28 -25.88
C ALA A 243 -9.58 3.00 -25.66
#